data_AF-A0A5C6AJ47-F1
#
_entry.id   AF-A0A5C6AJ47-F1
#
_cell.length_a   1.000
_cell.length_b   1.000
_cell.length_c   1.000
_cell.angle_alpha   90.00
_cell.angle_beta   90.00
_cell.angle_gamma   90.00
#
_symmetry.space_group_name_H-M   'P 1'
#
loop_
_entity.id
_entity.type
_entity.pdbx_description
1 polymer ?
#
loop_
_entity_poly.entity_id
_entity_poly.type
_entity_poly.pdbx_seq_one_letter_code
_entity_poly.pdbx_strand_id
1 'polypeptide(L)'
;MPQDPLPPLSPLKTDPKYGYYPWWPEDGDDWVHPGDVATARSMIPSPRVWRRDGERGGYVVLHYGDTAIRVRRTLWREAPYEGIDLGDWVEVRSRGMTNEPHVGHVRDMHWDEHAGVVRYWLTLGDDTPLERSYEAHDLKPIEPATPREEVRREPRFDGSEDLDILEP
;
A
#
# COMPACT_ATOMS: atom_id res chain seq x y z
N MET A 1 -42.80 11.52 -32.04
CA MET A 1 -42.10 10.44 -31.33
C MET A 1 -41.12 11.09 -30.37
N PRO A 2 -41.14 10.78 -29.07
CA PRO A 2 -40.10 11.24 -28.16
C PRO A 2 -38.78 10.53 -28.51
N GLN A 3 -37.69 11.28 -28.62
CA GLN A 3 -36.36 10.71 -28.74
C GLN A 3 -35.89 10.30 -27.35
N ASP A 4 -35.67 9.01 -27.16
CA ASP A 4 -34.96 8.52 -25.97
C ASP A 4 -33.55 9.14 -25.94
N PRO A 5 -33.09 9.66 -24.78
CA PRO A 5 -31.72 10.10 -24.65
C PRO A 5 -30.78 8.89 -24.83
N LEU A 6 -29.75 9.07 -25.66
CA LEU A 6 -28.71 8.07 -25.84
C LEU A 6 -28.12 7.68 -24.47
N PRO A 7 -27.85 6.38 -24.23
CA PRO A 7 -27.19 5.96 -23.00
C PRO A 7 -25.82 6.64 -22.89
N PRO A 8 -25.35 6.96 -21.67
CA PRO A 8 -24.03 7.53 -21.47
C PRO A 8 -22.98 6.60 -22.09
N LEU A 9 -22.03 7.20 -22.82
CA LEU A 9 -20.88 6.48 -23.37
C LEU A 9 -20.17 5.73 -22.23
N SER A 10 -19.87 4.44 -22.45
CA SER A 10 -19.05 3.67 -21.52
C SER A 10 -17.78 4.44 -21.18
N PRO A 11 -17.33 4.48 -19.91
CA PRO A 11 -16.11 5.17 -19.55
C PRO A 11 -14.97 4.67 -20.45
N LEU A 12 -14.28 5.62 -21.08
CA LEU A 12 -13.10 5.35 -21.91
C LEU A 12 -12.18 4.41 -21.11
N LYS A 13 -11.74 3.33 -21.75
CA LYS A 13 -10.89 2.29 -21.16
C LYS A 13 -9.67 2.96 -20.52
N THR A 14 -9.75 3.22 -19.22
CA THR A 14 -8.68 3.84 -18.44
C THR A 14 -7.50 2.89 -18.45
N ASP A 15 -6.31 3.43 -18.70
CA ASP A 15 -5.05 2.69 -18.59
C ASP A 15 -5.05 1.86 -17.28
N PRO A 16 -4.68 0.57 -17.33
CA PRO A 16 -4.71 -0.28 -16.14
C PRO A 16 -3.85 0.36 -15.05
N LYS A 17 -4.42 0.47 -13.85
CA LYS A 17 -3.80 1.18 -12.72
C LYS A 17 -2.82 0.28 -11.97
N TYR A 18 -2.94 -1.04 -12.07
CA TYR A 18 -2.10 -1.99 -11.34
C TYR A 18 -1.51 -3.05 -12.27
N GLY A 19 -0.28 -3.48 -11.98
CA GLY A 19 0.43 -4.42 -12.81
C GLY A 19 1.85 -4.70 -12.35
N TYR A 20 2.54 -5.62 -13.00
CA TYR A 20 3.86 -6.10 -12.60
C TYR A 20 4.76 -6.37 -13.82
N TYR A 21 6.05 -6.53 -13.55
CA TYR A 21 7.08 -6.81 -14.57
C TYR A 21 7.71 -8.18 -14.33
N PRO A 22 7.17 -9.25 -14.97
CA PRO A 22 7.75 -10.59 -14.86
C PRO A 22 9.10 -10.75 -15.57
N TRP A 23 9.43 -9.83 -16.48
CA TRP A 23 10.72 -9.78 -17.16
C TRP A 23 11.20 -8.33 -17.26
N TRP A 24 12.49 -8.16 -17.55
CA TRP A 24 13.06 -6.85 -17.88
C TRP A 24 12.59 -6.44 -19.29
N PRO A 25 11.84 -5.34 -19.47
CA PRO A 25 11.07 -5.07 -20.70
C PRO A 25 11.86 -4.89 -22.00
N GLU A 26 13.07 -4.37 -21.93
CA GLU A 26 13.89 -3.98 -23.09
C GLU A 26 15.35 -4.36 -22.88
N ASP A 27 16.12 -4.47 -23.96
CA ASP A 27 17.57 -4.61 -23.84
C ASP A 27 18.20 -3.29 -23.34
N GLY A 28 18.62 -3.29 -22.08
CA GLY A 28 19.22 -2.11 -21.44
C GLY A 28 18.26 -1.33 -20.53
N ASP A 29 18.64 -0.11 -20.17
CA ASP A 29 17.97 0.68 -19.12
C ASP A 29 17.18 1.89 -19.65
N ASP A 30 17.13 2.10 -20.97
CA ASP A 30 16.60 3.32 -21.59
C ASP A 30 15.09 3.54 -21.37
N TRP A 31 14.39 2.50 -20.96
CA TRP A 31 12.98 2.56 -20.58
C TRP A 31 12.77 3.07 -19.16
N VAL A 32 13.79 3.08 -18.30
CA VAL A 32 13.73 3.65 -16.95
C VAL A 32 14.36 5.03 -16.97
N HIS A 33 13.83 5.96 -16.18
CA HIS A 33 14.51 7.23 -15.96
C HIS A 33 15.90 6.99 -15.35
N PRO A 34 16.98 7.63 -15.84
CA PRO A 34 18.35 7.35 -15.41
C PRO A 34 18.58 7.40 -13.89
N GLY A 35 17.88 8.30 -13.20
CA GLY A 35 17.93 8.43 -11.74
C GLY A 35 17.30 7.28 -10.95
N ASP A 36 16.46 6.45 -11.60
CA ASP A 36 15.68 5.39 -10.95
C ASP A 36 16.13 3.98 -11.38
N VAL A 37 17.16 3.88 -12.24
CA VAL A 37 17.67 2.61 -12.80
C VAL A 37 18.10 1.64 -11.71
N ALA A 38 18.87 2.12 -10.71
CA ALA A 38 19.34 1.27 -9.63
C ALA A 38 18.17 0.67 -8.82
N THR A 39 17.16 1.49 -8.52
CA THR A 39 15.94 1.06 -7.83
C THR A 39 15.18 0.05 -8.67
N ALA A 40 14.95 0.33 -9.95
CA ALA A 40 14.26 -0.58 -10.86
C ALA A 40 14.98 -1.94 -10.96
N ARG A 41 16.31 -1.94 -11.09
CA ARG A 41 17.14 -3.17 -11.13
C ARG A 41 17.06 -4.01 -9.86
N SER A 42 16.81 -3.38 -8.71
CA SER A 42 16.64 -4.10 -7.44
C SER A 42 15.27 -4.74 -7.28
N MET A 43 14.26 -4.27 -8.03
CA MET A 43 12.86 -4.67 -7.84
C MET A 43 12.24 -5.36 -9.06
N ILE A 44 12.88 -5.31 -10.23
CA ILE A 44 12.39 -5.86 -11.49
C ILE A 44 13.50 -6.72 -12.10
N PRO A 45 13.19 -7.94 -12.60
CA PRO A 45 11.85 -8.55 -12.67
C PRO A 45 11.34 -9.08 -11.33
N SER A 46 10.03 -9.00 -11.11
CA SER A 46 9.38 -9.47 -9.89
C SER A 46 7.85 -9.61 -10.06
N PRO A 47 7.19 -10.48 -9.29
CA PRO A 47 5.73 -10.49 -9.18
C PRO A 47 5.16 -9.28 -8.42
N ARG A 48 5.99 -8.37 -7.88
CA ARG A 48 5.55 -7.14 -7.20
C ARG A 48 4.55 -6.35 -8.04
N VAL A 49 3.38 -6.12 -7.46
CA VAL A 49 2.31 -5.34 -8.07
C VAL A 49 2.56 -3.86 -7.81
N TRP A 50 2.82 -3.12 -8.89
CA TRP A 50 3.02 -1.68 -8.90
C TRP A 50 1.71 -0.96 -9.20
N ARG A 51 1.54 0.20 -8.60
CA ARG A 51 0.47 1.15 -8.91
C ARG A 51 0.98 2.23 -9.85
N ARG A 52 0.26 2.47 -10.93
CA ARG A 52 0.48 3.58 -11.85
C ARG A 52 -0.18 4.86 -11.31
N ASP A 53 0.59 5.93 -11.20
CA ASP A 53 0.14 7.24 -10.71
C ASP A 53 0.43 8.36 -11.71
N GLY A 54 -0.12 8.21 -12.92
CA GLY A 54 -0.04 9.21 -13.98
C GLY A 54 1.34 9.33 -14.63
N GLU A 55 1.62 10.51 -15.18
CA GLU A 55 2.81 10.78 -15.99
C GLU A 55 3.49 12.09 -15.55
N ARG A 56 4.83 12.09 -15.50
CA ARG A 56 5.67 13.25 -15.23
C ARG A 56 6.83 13.32 -16.21
N GLY A 57 6.92 14.43 -16.96
CA GLY A 57 8.05 14.67 -17.87
C GLY A 57 8.20 13.62 -18.97
N GLY A 58 7.08 13.03 -19.44
CA GLY A 58 7.09 11.97 -20.46
C GLY A 58 7.34 10.56 -19.92
N TYR A 59 7.49 10.41 -18.60
CA TYR A 59 7.59 9.11 -17.93
C TYR A 59 6.31 8.82 -17.14
N VAL A 60 5.85 7.59 -17.19
CA VAL A 60 4.84 7.04 -16.29
C VAL A 60 5.46 6.86 -14.91
N VAL A 61 4.76 7.28 -13.85
CA VAL A 61 5.20 7.08 -12.47
C VAL A 61 4.57 5.80 -11.92
N LEU A 62 5.42 4.90 -11.43
CA LEU A 62 5.01 3.67 -10.76
C LEU A 62 5.37 3.75 -9.28
N HIS A 63 4.43 3.38 -8.43
CA HIS A 63 4.56 3.34 -6.98
C HIS A 63 4.50 1.91 -6.47
N TYR A 64 5.34 1.64 -5.48
CA TYR A 64 5.35 0.44 -4.68
C TYR A 64 5.63 0.86 -3.23
N GLY A 65 4.56 1.05 -2.45
CA GLY A 65 4.64 1.69 -1.14
C GLY A 65 5.23 3.09 -1.26
N ASP A 66 6.27 3.36 -0.47
CA ASP A 66 7.02 4.62 -0.51
C ASP A 66 8.01 4.73 -1.68
N THR A 67 8.27 3.62 -2.37
CA THR A 67 9.21 3.60 -3.49
C THR A 67 8.49 4.02 -4.77
N ALA A 68 9.09 4.94 -5.52
CA ALA A 68 8.58 5.36 -6.82
C ALA A 68 9.68 5.27 -7.88
N ILE A 69 9.33 4.83 -9.07
CA ILE A 69 10.19 4.82 -10.25
C ILE A 69 9.47 5.46 -11.43
N ARG A 70 10.23 6.13 -12.30
CA ARG A 70 9.73 6.72 -13.54
C ARG A 70 10.16 5.86 -14.71
N VAL A 71 9.19 5.43 -15.52
CA VAL A 71 9.42 4.52 -16.65
C VAL A 71 8.72 5.04 -17.90
N ARG A 72 9.22 4.69 -19.08
CA ARG A 72 8.50 4.88 -20.33
C ARG A 72 7.33 3.90 -20.39
N ARG A 73 6.38 4.16 -21.29
CA ARG A 73 5.29 3.22 -21.57
C ARG A 73 5.87 1.94 -22.20
N THR A 74 6.07 0.93 -21.37
CA THR A 74 6.53 -0.40 -21.76
C THR A 74 5.43 -1.44 -21.58
N LEU A 75 5.63 -2.63 -22.16
CA LEU A 75 4.73 -3.75 -21.92
C LEU A 75 4.94 -4.27 -20.49
N TRP A 76 3.88 -4.18 -19.69
CA TRP A 76 3.79 -4.78 -18.36
C TRP A 76 2.57 -5.70 -18.31
N ARG A 77 2.49 -6.57 -17.30
CA ARG A 77 1.31 -7.41 -17.09
C ARG A 77 0.33 -6.69 -16.18
N GLU A 78 -0.91 -6.56 -16.61
CA GLU A 78 -2.00 -6.02 -15.80
C GLU A 78 -2.34 -6.98 -14.65
N ALA A 79 -2.54 -6.43 -13.46
CA ALA A 79 -3.06 -7.14 -12.30
C ALA A 79 -4.39 -6.49 -11.88
N PRO A 80 -5.44 -7.27 -11.57
CA PRO A 80 -6.70 -6.75 -11.08
C PRO A 80 -6.51 -6.05 -9.73
N TYR A 81 -7.25 -4.95 -9.53
CA TYR A 81 -7.31 -4.30 -8.23
C TYR A 81 -8.42 -4.93 -7.38
N GLU A 82 -8.05 -5.42 -6.21
CA GLU A 82 -8.99 -6.12 -5.31
C GLU A 82 -9.44 -5.26 -4.12
N GLY A 83 -9.17 -3.94 -4.14
CA GLY A 83 -9.60 -3.02 -3.09
C GLY A 83 -8.60 -2.86 -1.92
N ILE A 84 -7.38 -3.38 -2.06
CA ILE A 84 -6.33 -3.34 -1.05
C ILE A 84 -5.03 -2.86 -1.72
N ASP A 85 -4.35 -1.90 -1.10
CA ASP A 85 -3.08 -1.32 -1.57
C ASP A 85 -1.98 -1.47 -0.50
N LEU A 86 -0.73 -1.20 -0.89
CA LEU A 86 0.40 -1.18 0.04
C LEU A 86 0.21 -0.08 1.10
N GLY A 87 0.48 -0.42 2.35
CA GLY A 87 0.30 0.46 3.50
C GLY A 87 -1.11 0.47 4.10
N ASP A 88 -2.11 -0.13 3.44
CA ASP A 88 -3.46 -0.21 3.98
C ASP A 88 -3.49 -1.04 5.27
N TRP A 89 -4.23 -0.55 6.26
CA TRP A 89 -4.52 -1.32 7.47
C TRP A 89 -5.63 -2.33 7.20
N VAL A 90 -5.40 -3.57 7.61
CA VAL A 90 -6.31 -4.67 7.40
C VAL A 90 -6.46 -5.51 8.66
N GLU A 91 -7.65 -6.07 8.82
CA GLU A 91 -7.93 -7.13 9.78
C GLU A 91 -7.98 -8.47 9.04
N VAL A 92 -7.21 -9.44 9.50
CA VAL A 92 -7.26 -10.83 9.03
C VAL A 92 -8.53 -11.48 9.57
N ARG A 93 -9.40 -11.95 8.68
CA ARG A 93 -10.63 -12.65 9.05
C ARG A 93 -10.29 -14.04 9.59
N SER A 94 -10.93 -14.39 10.69
CA SER A 94 -10.90 -15.77 11.17
C SER A 94 -11.74 -16.67 10.26
N ARG A 95 -11.10 -17.68 9.66
CA ARG A 95 -11.77 -18.76 8.93
C ARG A 95 -11.85 -20.00 9.83
N GLY A 96 -12.86 -20.02 10.71
CA GLY A 96 -13.07 -21.13 11.64
C GLY A 96 -11.88 -21.30 12.61
N MET A 97 -10.89 -22.12 12.23
CA MET A 97 -9.64 -22.39 12.98
C MET A 97 -8.34 -22.11 12.19
N THR A 98 -8.40 -21.69 10.92
CA THR A 98 -7.20 -21.60 10.06
C THR A 98 -6.46 -20.26 10.21
N ASN A 99 -7.19 -19.21 10.59
CA ASN A 99 -6.64 -17.87 10.78
C ASN A 99 -6.99 -17.36 12.18
N GLU A 100 -5.96 -17.05 12.95
CA GLU A 100 -6.11 -16.19 14.12
C GLU A 100 -6.40 -14.75 13.64
N PRO A 101 -7.36 -14.05 14.27
CA PRO A 101 -7.62 -12.65 13.97
C PRO A 101 -6.42 -11.80 14.37
N HIS A 102 -5.88 -11.05 13.41
CA HIS A 102 -4.76 -10.15 13.61
C HIS A 102 -5.01 -8.85 12.85
N VAL A 103 -4.48 -7.74 13.37
CA VAL A 103 -4.53 -6.43 12.72
C VAL A 103 -3.11 -6.01 12.36
N GLY A 104 -2.95 -5.52 11.14
CA GLY A 104 -1.66 -5.05 10.63
C GLY A 104 -1.83 -4.21 9.37
N HIS A 105 -0.72 -3.87 8.74
CA HIS A 105 -0.70 -3.16 7.47
C HIS A 105 -0.09 -4.03 6.36
N VAL A 106 -0.50 -3.76 5.12
CA VAL A 106 0.01 -4.47 3.94
C VAL A 106 1.42 -3.99 3.64
N ARG A 107 2.39 -4.91 3.74
CA ARG A 107 3.81 -4.66 3.46
C ARG A 107 4.21 -5.01 2.03
N ASP A 108 3.65 -6.09 1.50
CA ASP A 108 4.00 -6.59 0.17
C ASP A 108 2.75 -7.08 -0.58
N MET A 109 2.77 -6.92 -1.91
CA MET A 109 1.75 -7.34 -2.85
C MET A 109 2.42 -8.01 -4.03
N HIS A 110 2.20 -9.32 -4.19
CA HIS A 110 2.72 -10.10 -5.32
C HIS A 110 1.57 -10.70 -6.13
N TRP A 111 1.70 -10.67 -7.45
CA TRP A 111 0.83 -11.41 -8.34
C TRP A 111 1.21 -12.89 -8.38
N ASP A 112 0.23 -13.76 -8.13
CA ASP A 112 0.36 -15.21 -8.29
C ASP A 112 -0.22 -15.61 -9.66
N GLU A 113 0.65 -15.84 -10.65
CA GLU A 113 0.22 -16.19 -12.01
C GLU A 113 -0.56 -17.49 -12.09
N HIS A 114 -0.31 -18.45 -11.18
CA HIS A 114 -0.97 -19.74 -11.21
C HIS A 114 -2.38 -19.67 -10.65
N ALA A 115 -2.55 -18.97 -9.53
CA ALA A 115 -3.85 -18.78 -8.89
C ALA A 115 -4.67 -17.63 -9.51
N GLY A 116 -4.02 -16.69 -10.21
CA GLY A 116 -4.68 -15.52 -10.80
C GLY A 116 -5.19 -14.53 -9.76
N VAL A 117 -4.48 -14.40 -8.63
CA VAL A 117 -4.85 -13.54 -7.49
C VAL A 117 -3.64 -12.74 -6.99
N VAL A 118 -3.89 -11.65 -6.27
CA VAL A 118 -2.83 -10.95 -5.53
C VAL A 118 -2.67 -11.59 -4.16
N ARG A 119 -1.42 -11.84 -3.79
CA ARG A 119 -0.99 -12.32 -2.47
C ARG A 119 -0.47 -11.14 -1.67
N TYR A 120 -0.97 -10.99 -0.45
CA TYR A 120 -0.65 -9.89 0.46
C TYR A 120 0.19 -10.40 1.63
N TRP A 121 1.32 -9.77 1.90
CA TRP A 121 2.08 -9.98 3.14
C TRP A 121 1.84 -8.83 4.09
N LEU A 122 1.68 -9.14 5.37
CA LEU A 122 1.33 -8.17 6.39
C LEU A 122 2.48 -7.98 7.38
N THR A 123 2.49 -6.80 7.99
CA THR A 123 3.24 -6.51 9.20
C THR A 123 2.26 -6.10 10.28
N LEU A 124 2.36 -6.70 11.46
CA LEU A 124 1.49 -6.41 12.59
C LEU A 124 1.72 -4.98 13.11
N GLY A 125 0.81 -4.50 13.96
CA GLY A 125 0.92 -3.15 14.54
C GLY A 125 2.15 -2.93 15.44
N ASP A 126 2.84 -3.99 15.85
CA ASP A 126 4.11 -3.96 16.60
C ASP A 126 5.35 -4.12 15.70
N ASP A 127 5.19 -3.89 14.39
CA ASP A 127 6.21 -4.05 13.35
C ASP A 127 6.69 -5.50 13.12
N THR A 128 6.01 -6.50 13.70
CA THR A 128 6.34 -7.91 13.45
C THR A 128 5.85 -8.35 12.06
N PRO A 129 6.75 -8.79 11.14
CA PRO A 129 6.33 -9.27 9.84
C PRO A 129 5.73 -10.67 9.93
N LEU A 130 4.63 -10.91 9.21
CA LEU A 130 4.08 -12.24 9.04
C LEU A 130 4.73 -12.92 7.82
N GLU A 131 5.18 -14.16 8.01
CA GLU A 131 5.82 -14.96 6.96
C GLU A 131 4.82 -15.49 5.92
N ARG A 132 3.56 -15.69 6.32
CA ARG A 132 2.50 -16.17 5.42
C ARG A 132 1.87 -15.03 4.62
N SER A 133 1.41 -15.35 3.42
CA SER A 133 0.59 -14.47 2.61
C SER A 133 -0.91 -14.75 2.76
N TYR A 134 -1.71 -13.77 2.37
CA TYR A 134 -3.17 -13.78 2.40
C TYR A 134 -3.74 -13.42 1.03
N GLU A 135 -4.99 -13.80 0.79
CA GLU A 135 -5.78 -13.32 -0.35
C GLU A 135 -6.71 -12.19 0.08
N ALA A 136 -7.18 -11.36 -0.86
CA ALA A 136 -8.04 -10.22 -0.54
C ALA A 136 -9.29 -10.61 0.26
N HIS A 137 -9.85 -11.80 0.00
CA HIS A 137 -11.04 -12.28 0.69
C HIS A 137 -10.80 -12.68 2.16
N ASP A 138 -9.55 -12.89 2.56
CA ASP A 138 -9.14 -13.14 3.94
C ASP A 138 -8.93 -11.85 4.73
N LEU A 139 -8.91 -10.72 4.02
CA LEU A 139 -8.61 -9.42 4.58
C LEU A 139 -9.87 -8.55 4.61
N LYS A 140 -9.91 -7.66 5.58
CA LYS A 140 -10.90 -6.59 5.65
C LYS A 140 -10.15 -5.29 5.86
N PRO A 141 -10.15 -4.36 4.88
CA PRO A 141 -9.64 -3.01 5.07
C PRO A 141 -10.31 -2.37 6.28
N ILE A 142 -9.51 -1.74 7.13
CA ILE A 142 -9.96 -0.97 8.28
C ILE A 142 -9.27 0.40 8.25
N GLU A 143 -9.89 1.37 8.91
CA GLU A 143 -9.18 2.63 9.14
C GLU A 143 -8.03 2.39 10.13
N PRO A 144 -6.87 3.05 9.94
CA PRO A 144 -5.78 2.98 10.90
C PRO A 144 -6.30 3.39 12.27
N ALA A 145 -6.02 2.56 13.29
CA ALA A 145 -6.28 2.97 14.66
C ALA A 145 -5.44 4.20 14.94
N THR A 146 -6.07 5.37 15.08
CA THR A 146 -5.37 6.57 15.56
C THR A 146 -4.78 6.20 16.91
N PRO A 147 -3.46 6.31 17.12
CA PRO A 147 -2.90 6.14 18.45
C PRO A 147 -3.65 7.10 19.36
N ARG A 148 -4.44 6.57 20.30
CA ARG A 148 -4.99 7.38 21.37
C ARG A 148 -3.77 7.99 22.03
N GLU A 149 -3.58 9.31 21.91
CA GLU A 149 -2.65 10.03 22.76
C GLU A 149 -2.94 9.57 24.19
N GLU A 150 -2.01 8.83 24.78
CA GLU A 150 -2.02 8.59 26.21
C GLU A 150 -1.95 9.97 26.82
N VAL A 151 -3.10 10.48 27.27
CA VAL A 151 -3.19 11.68 28.08
C VAL A 151 -2.44 11.35 29.35
N ARG A 152 -1.14 11.63 29.33
CA ARG A 152 -0.27 11.64 30.49
C ARG A 152 -0.87 12.68 31.43
N ARG A 153 -1.70 12.24 32.36
CA ARG A 153 -2.11 13.07 33.49
C ARG A 153 -0.83 13.33 34.26
N GLU A 154 -0.22 14.50 34.06
CA GLU A 154 0.80 14.98 34.97
C GLU A 154 0.19 14.96 36.39
N PRO A 155 0.84 14.30 37.35
CA PRO A 155 0.40 14.43 38.74
C PRO A 155 0.54 15.90 39.11
N ARG A 156 -0.56 16.52 39.50
CA ARG A 156 -0.58 17.87 40.08
C ARG A 156 0.25 17.79 41.36
N PHE A 157 1.50 18.24 41.28
CA PHE A 157 2.33 18.47 42.46
C PHE A 157 1.63 19.57 43.26
N ASP A 158 0.95 19.16 44.31
CA ASP A 158 0.56 19.98 45.45
C ASP A 158 1.85 20.32 46.20
N GLY A 159 2.45 21.45 45.84
CA GLY A 159 3.51 22.07 46.60
C GLY A 159 2.90 22.93 47.71
N SER A 160 2.69 22.35 48.88
CA SER A 160 2.56 23.12 50.12
C SER A 160 3.95 23.64 50.50
N GLU A 161 4.27 24.85 50.06
CA GLU A 161 5.40 25.63 50.55
C GLU A 161 5.11 26.06 51.99
N ASP A 162 5.64 25.33 52.96
CA ASP A 162 5.93 25.88 54.29
C ASP A 162 7.12 26.84 54.13
N LEU A 163 6.82 28.14 53.98
CA LEU A 163 7.78 29.22 54.02
C LEU A 163 7.77 29.86 55.41
N ASP A 164 8.89 29.70 56.11
CA ASP A 164 9.27 30.38 57.33
C ASP A 164 9.03 31.91 57.24
N ILE A 165 8.26 32.46 58.19
CA ILE A 165 8.24 33.90 58.46
C ILE A 165 9.06 34.13 59.73
N LEU A 166 10.29 34.62 59.52
CA LEU A 166 11.09 35.32 60.54
C LEU A 166 10.48 36.71 60.75
N GLU A 167 10.03 37.00 61.97
CA GLU A 167 9.68 38.36 62.40
C GLU A 167 10.92 39.13 62.92
N PRO A 168 10.92 40.48 62.82
CA PRO A 168 12.10 41.35 62.93
C PRO A 168 12.66 41.57 64.34
#